data_AF-A0AAD5NW17-F1
#
_entry.id   AF-A0AAD5NW17-F1
#
_cell.length_a   1.000
_cell.length_b   1.000
_cell.length_c   1.000
_cell.angle_alpha   90.00
_cell.angle_beta   90.00
_cell.angle_gamma   90.00
#
_symmetry.space_group_name_H-M   'P 1'
#
loop_
_entity.id
_entity.type
_entity.pdbx_description
1 polymer ?
#
loop_
_entity_poly.entity_id
_entity_poly.type
_entity_poly.pdbx_seq_one_letter_code
_entity_poly.pdbx_strand_id
1 'polypeptide(L)'
;MMSKDIPIEEGLIITEEAIGKAKKIMKGCPETKFTFEEYQKYYECVYFMCNYHNTYEKTMQLCMQLYNQFKRSLEESINTVVVPSLMCQDDDAYLLRQLVLMWSNYKLMARWLCQFFQYLDQYFIPRDNLLSLDELTVSCFQDLVFKKFYCQFQAAALSLINQEREGLQIDCDLLKNVIHTFVELGKYGQTKYYEDFEQAMLVDTSALYTRLASEWLLHDSTADYVQKVYWCLSQENGRASHYLHPRTAEMLRQIVRNQLLEQPANKLFEKKQAENSGITTDYQKMLSKCAGMTLEEGSSVSATEEWLAALMASSINIC
;
A
#
# COMPACT_ATOMS: atom_id res chain seq x y z
N MET A 1 16.64 40.13 -17.96
CA MET A 1 16.50 39.52 -19.30
C MET A 1 17.86 38.93 -19.65
N MET A 2 17.98 37.60 -19.71
CA MET A 2 19.26 36.95 -20.02
C MET A 2 19.68 37.24 -21.48
N SER A 3 20.99 37.34 -21.73
CA SER A 3 21.55 37.54 -23.08
C SER A 3 21.19 36.35 -23.98
N LYS A 4 20.97 36.59 -25.29
CA LYS A 4 20.67 35.54 -26.28
C LYS A 4 21.86 34.58 -26.53
N ASP A 5 23.05 34.94 -26.09
CA ASP A 5 24.27 34.15 -26.19
C ASP A 5 24.83 33.90 -24.78
N ILE A 6 24.31 32.90 -24.08
CA ILE A 6 24.90 32.39 -22.83
C ILE A 6 25.98 31.38 -23.22
N PRO A 7 27.26 31.55 -22.81
CA PRO A 7 28.28 30.53 -22.98
C PRO A 7 27.84 29.20 -22.35
N ILE A 8 28.12 28.07 -23.00
CA ILE A 8 27.67 26.74 -22.54
C ILE A 8 28.12 26.48 -21.09
N GLU A 9 29.35 26.84 -20.75
CA GLU A 9 29.92 26.69 -19.41
C GLU A 9 29.12 27.48 -18.36
N GLU A 10 28.72 28.71 -18.68
CA GLU A 10 27.90 29.54 -17.80
C GLU A 10 26.49 28.95 -17.63
N GLY A 11 25.89 28.46 -18.72
CA GLY A 11 24.57 27.81 -18.68
C GLY A 11 24.56 26.54 -17.83
N LEU A 12 25.62 25.73 -17.91
CA LEU A 12 25.78 24.54 -17.06
C LEU A 12 25.91 24.90 -15.58
N ILE A 13 26.65 25.96 -15.24
CA ILE A 13 26.76 26.46 -13.86
C ILE A 13 25.39 26.90 -13.32
N ILE A 14 24.62 27.65 -14.12
CA ILE A 14 23.26 28.10 -13.73
C ILE A 14 22.34 26.89 -13.51
N THR A 15 22.46 25.87 -14.36
CA THR A 15 21.68 24.63 -14.24
C THR A 15 22.07 23.85 -12.97
N GLU A 16 23.35 23.79 -12.63
CA GLU A 16 23.85 23.19 -11.39
C GLU A 16 23.38 23.96 -10.14
N GLU A 17 23.32 25.29 -10.20
CA GLU A 17 22.75 26.14 -9.15
C GLU A 17 21.27 25.77 -8.88
N ALA A 18 20.47 25.63 -9.94
CA ALA A 18 19.07 25.24 -9.87
C ALA A 18 18.90 23.86 -9.23
N ILE A 19 19.69 22.87 -9.68
CA ILE A 19 19.72 21.51 -9.14
C ILE A 19 20.12 21.53 -7.67
N GLY A 20 21.19 22.25 -7.33
CA GLY A 20 21.69 22.35 -5.96
C GLY A 20 20.65 22.96 -5.02
N LYS A 21 19.89 23.96 -5.47
CA LYS A 21 18.77 24.52 -4.71
C LYS A 21 17.63 23.52 -4.59
N ALA A 22 17.24 22.83 -5.66
CA ALA A 22 16.17 21.82 -5.64
C ALA A 22 16.51 20.66 -4.70
N LYS A 23 17.77 20.20 -4.67
CA LYS A 23 18.26 19.15 -3.77
C LYS A 23 18.13 19.50 -2.28
N LYS A 24 18.00 20.78 -1.91
CA LYS A 24 17.74 21.17 -0.50
C LYS A 24 16.35 20.75 -0.04
N ILE A 25 15.38 20.62 -0.95
CA ILE A 25 14.02 20.13 -0.65
C ILE A 25 14.09 18.72 -0.05
N MET A 26 15.00 17.87 -0.55
CA MET A 26 15.20 16.51 -0.04
C MET A 26 15.58 16.45 1.43
N LYS A 27 16.29 17.47 1.92
CA LYS A 27 16.76 17.55 3.32
C LYS A 27 15.70 18.11 4.27
N GLY A 28 14.43 18.14 3.87
CA GLY A 28 13.33 18.66 4.70
C GLY A 28 13.33 20.19 4.81
N CYS A 29 13.84 20.89 3.78
CA CYS A 29 13.69 22.35 3.64
C CYS A 29 12.62 22.67 2.58
N PRO A 30 11.32 22.41 2.82
CA PRO A 30 10.25 22.66 1.84
C PRO A 30 10.02 24.16 1.57
N GLU A 31 10.56 25.04 2.41
CA GLU A 31 10.51 26.50 2.23
C GLU A 31 11.41 27.03 1.12
N THR A 32 12.23 26.20 0.46
CA THR A 32 12.84 26.58 -0.83
C THR A 32 11.78 26.59 -1.94
N LYS A 33 10.82 27.52 -1.82
CA LYS A 33 9.98 27.93 -2.95
C LYS A 33 10.90 28.65 -3.93
N PHE A 34 10.82 28.25 -5.20
CA PHE A 34 11.43 29.02 -6.27
C PHE A 34 10.56 30.24 -6.51
N THR A 35 11.19 31.41 -6.56
CA THR A 35 10.53 32.65 -6.98
C THR A 35 10.21 32.57 -8.48
N PHE A 36 9.32 33.43 -8.95
CA PHE A 36 9.02 33.50 -10.38
C PHE A 36 10.28 33.87 -11.19
N GLU A 37 11.10 34.78 -10.66
CA GLU A 37 12.35 35.22 -11.26
C GLU A 37 13.37 34.08 -11.36
N GLU A 38 13.49 33.25 -10.32
CA GLU A 38 14.36 32.07 -10.33
C GLU A 38 13.87 31.01 -11.31
N TYR A 39 12.57 30.71 -11.30
CA TYR A 39 11.98 29.78 -12.27
C TYR A 39 12.24 30.26 -13.70
N GLN A 40 11.97 31.53 -13.99
CA GLN A 40 12.20 32.11 -15.32
C GLN A 40 13.69 32.05 -15.69
N LYS A 41 14.61 32.41 -14.78
CA LYS A 41 16.06 32.30 -15.00
C LYS A 41 16.47 30.88 -15.40
N TYR A 42 16.04 29.87 -14.64
CA TYR A 42 16.47 28.48 -14.87
C TYR A 42 15.83 27.88 -16.13
N TYR A 43 14.54 28.13 -16.37
CA TYR A 43 13.86 27.69 -17.58
C TYR A 43 14.43 28.36 -18.84
N GLU A 44 14.62 29.69 -18.82
CA GLU A 44 15.22 30.42 -19.94
C GLU A 44 16.63 29.92 -20.24
N CYS A 45 17.43 29.64 -19.21
CA CYS A 45 18.77 29.08 -19.39
C CYS A 45 18.74 27.76 -20.17
N VAL A 46 17.91 26.79 -19.76
CA VAL A 46 17.77 25.52 -20.46
C VAL A 46 17.23 25.73 -21.88
N TYR A 47 16.22 26.59 -22.05
CA TYR A 47 15.68 26.94 -23.36
C TYR A 47 16.75 27.50 -24.31
N PHE A 48 17.56 28.46 -23.84
CA PHE A 48 18.61 29.09 -24.64
C PHE A 48 19.70 28.09 -25.02
N MET A 49 20.13 27.27 -24.06
CA MET A 49 21.07 26.16 -24.29
C MET A 49 20.55 25.18 -25.34
N CYS A 50 19.25 24.90 -25.39
CA CYS A 50 18.69 23.97 -26.38
C CYS A 50 18.35 24.60 -27.75
N ASN A 51 18.48 25.92 -27.96
CA ASN A 51 18.05 26.58 -29.19
C ASN A 51 19.13 27.41 -29.91
N TYR A 52 20.11 27.98 -29.20
CA TYR A 52 21.01 29.00 -29.75
C TYR A 52 22.42 28.45 -30.00
N HIS A 53 22.50 27.42 -30.83
CA HIS A 53 23.78 26.83 -31.24
C HIS A 53 23.93 26.75 -32.75
N ASN A 54 25.17 26.98 -33.21
CA ASN A 54 25.50 27.11 -34.63
C ASN A 54 25.29 25.82 -35.45
N THR A 55 25.17 24.65 -34.80
CA THR A 55 24.92 23.37 -35.49
C THR A 55 23.90 22.49 -34.75
N TYR A 56 23.14 21.71 -35.52
CA TYR A 56 22.18 20.74 -35.01
C TYR A 56 22.83 19.68 -34.12
N GLU A 57 24.00 19.18 -34.51
CA GLU A 57 24.75 18.16 -33.77
C GLU A 57 25.13 18.64 -32.35
N LYS A 58 25.62 19.87 -32.22
CA LYS A 58 25.95 20.47 -30.91
C LYS A 58 24.72 20.63 -30.04
N THR A 59 23.60 21.03 -30.65
CA THR A 59 22.31 21.15 -29.95
C THR A 59 21.89 19.80 -29.38
N MET A 60 21.96 18.73 -30.18
CA MET A 60 21.59 17.39 -29.75
C MET A 60 22.50 16.87 -28.63
N GLN A 61 23.81 17.08 -28.76
CA GLN A 61 24.78 16.69 -27.74
C GLN A 61 24.50 17.41 -26.40
N LEU A 62 24.17 18.70 -26.42
CA LEU A 62 23.89 19.44 -25.20
C LEU A 62 22.55 19.05 -24.57
N CYS A 63 21.49 18.86 -25.37
CA CYS A 63 20.21 18.32 -24.87
C CYS A 63 20.40 16.97 -24.19
N MET A 64 21.21 16.08 -24.78
CA MET A 64 21.57 14.80 -24.18
C MET A 64 22.39 14.97 -22.89
N GLN A 65 23.31 15.93 -22.84
CA GLN A 65 24.06 16.24 -21.60
C GLN A 65 23.14 16.72 -20.48
N LEU A 66 22.19 17.62 -20.79
CA LEU A 66 21.19 18.13 -19.85
C LEU A 66 20.25 17.03 -19.35
N TYR A 67 19.77 16.16 -20.24
CA TYR A 67 18.97 14.99 -19.87
C TYR A 67 19.74 14.06 -18.91
N ASN A 68 21.01 13.78 -19.22
CA ASN A 68 21.87 12.96 -18.35
C ASN A 68 22.21 13.68 -17.03
N GLN A 69 22.28 15.00 -17.00
CA GLN A 69 22.47 15.79 -15.79
C GLN A 69 21.23 15.73 -14.90
N PHE A 70 20.04 15.86 -15.48
CA PHE A 70 18.77 15.65 -14.78
C PHE A 70 18.72 14.25 -14.15
N LYS A 71 18.99 13.20 -14.94
CA LYS A 71 19.02 11.81 -14.45
C LYS A 71 19.99 11.64 -13.28
N ARG A 72 21.25 12.07 -13.45
CA ARG A 72 22.27 11.99 -12.39
C ARG A 72 21.85 12.70 -11.12
N SER A 73 21.17 13.84 -11.25
CA SER A 73 20.70 14.62 -10.10
C SER A 73 19.65 13.87 -9.29
N LEU A 74 18.73 13.16 -9.94
CA LEU A 74 17.75 12.30 -9.28
C LEU A 74 18.43 11.14 -8.55
N GLU A 75 19.29 10.40 -9.26
CA GLU A 75 20.00 9.23 -8.73
C GLU A 75 20.90 9.59 -7.54
N GLU A 76 21.63 10.70 -7.63
CA GLU A 76 22.47 11.19 -6.54
C GLU A 76 21.64 11.58 -5.32
N SER A 77 20.50 12.23 -5.51
CA SER A 77 19.60 12.61 -4.41
C SER A 77 19.02 11.39 -3.69
N ILE A 78 18.69 10.34 -4.46
CA ILE A 78 18.24 9.07 -3.89
C ILE A 78 19.37 8.42 -3.08
N ASN A 79 20.56 8.28 -3.68
CA ASN A 79 21.67 7.57 -3.04
C ASN A 79 22.26 8.30 -1.83
N THR A 80 22.21 9.64 -1.81
CA THR A 80 22.81 10.44 -0.73
C THR A 80 21.82 10.79 0.40
N VAL A 81 20.51 10.78 0.14
CA VAL A 81 19.50 11.18 1.14
C VAL A 81 18.50 10.06 1.41
N VAL A 82 17.83 9.56 0.37
CA VAL A 82 16.74 8.58 0.52
C VAL A 82 17.25 7.25 1.05
N VAL A 83 18.22 6.65 0.37
CA VAL A 83 18.76 5.33 0.73
C VAL A 83 19.31 5.33 2.15
N PRO A 84 20.15 6.29 2.58
CA PRO A 84 20.62 6.35 3.97
C PRO A 84 19.50 6.50 5.00
N SER A 85 18.44 7.27 4.69
CA SER A 85 17.31 7.47 5.61
C SER A 85 16.45 6.21 5.80
N LEU A 86 16.51 5.28 4.83
CA LEU A 86 15.79 4.01 4.87
C LEU A 86 16.65 2.86 5.42
N MET A 87 17.97 3.04 5.53
CA MET A 87 18.86 2.05 6.11
C MET A 87 18.76 2.05 7.64
N CYS A 88 18.99 0.87 8.24
CA CYS A 88 19.12 0.68 9.68
C CYS A 88 17.90 1.14 10.49
N GLN A 89 16.70 0.73 10.06
CA GLN A 89 15.46 0.96 10.80
C GLN A 89 14.98 -0.36 11.41
N ASP A 90 15.02 -0.44 12.74
CA ASP A 90 14.49 -1.59 13.49
C ASP A 90 12.98 -1.47 13.76
N ASP A 91 12.39 -0.29 13.52
CA ASP A 91 10.98 0.02 13.74
C ASP A 91 10.21 0.12 12.41
N ASP A 92 9.21 -0.75 12.24
CA ASP A 92 8.35 -0.84 11.07
C ASP A 92 7.59 0.46 10.78
N ALA A 93 7.01 1.10 11.80
CA ALA A 93 6.25 2.33 11.64
C ALA A 93 7.18 3.48 11.22
N TYR A 94 8.36 3.57 11.83
CA TYR A 94 9.34 4.58 11.47
C TYR A 94 9.87 4.39 10.04
N LEU A 95 10.19 3.17 9.63
CA LEU A 95 10.60 2.84 8.25
C LEU A 95 9.55 3.33 7.25
N LEU A 96 8.28 3.03 7.50
CA LEU A 96 7.18 3.45 6.62
C LEU A 96 6.97 4.96 6.62
N ARG A 97 7.13 5.65 7.76
CA ARG A 97 7.09 7.13 7.82
C ARG A 97 8.22 7.72 6.96
N GLN A 98 9.42 7.17 7.04
CA GLN A 98 10.55 7.61 6.21
C GLN A 98 10.30 7.37 4.72
N LEU A 99 9.72 6.22 4.34
CA LEU A 99 9.32 5.97 2.96
C LEU A 99 8.38 7.06 2.44
N VAL A 100 7.27 7.34 3.15
CA VAL A 100 6.28 8.33 2.72
C VAL A 100 6.89 9.73 2.66
N LEU A 101 7.68 10.11 3.67
CA LEU A 101 8.35 11.41 3.72
C LEU A 101 9.36 11.59 2.58
N MET A 102 10.23 10.60 2.36
CA MET A 102 11.25 10.65 1.32
C MET A 102 10.64 10.65 -0.08
N TRP A 103 9.58 9.86 -0.31
CA TRP A 103 8.86 9.89 -1.58
C TRP A 103 8.21 11.25 -1.84
N SER A 104 7.56 11.84 -0.83
CA SER A 104 6.97 13.18 -0.95
C SER A 104 8.00 14.27 -1.26
N ASN A 105 9.12 14.28 -0.53
CA ASN A 105 10.21 15.25 -0.77
C ASN A 105 10.83 15.06 -2.15
N TYR A 106 11.03 13.81 -2.56
CA TYR A 106 11.57 13.47 -3.87
C TYR A 106 10.66 13.95 -5.01
N LYS A 107 9.36 13.69 -4.91
CA LYS A 107 8.37 14.20 -5.88
C LYS A 107 8.40 15.72 -5.99
N LEU A 108 8.48 16.43 -4.86
CA LEU A 108 8.50 17.88 -4.86
C LEU A 108 9.77 18.42 -5.54
N MET A 109 10.95 17.88 -5.21
CA MET A 109 12.20 18.22 -5.88
C MET A 109 12.13 17.92 -7.38
N ALA A 110 11.72 16.70 -7.74
CA ALA A 110 11.69 16.26 -9.12
C ALA A 110 10.71 17.10 -9.96
N ARG A 111 9.56 17.48 -9.40
CA ARG A 111 8.61 18.39 -10.06
C ARG A 111 9.25 19.73 -10.46
N TRP A 112 10.06 20.33 -9.59
CA TRP A 112 10.78 21.56 -9.93
C TRP A 112 11.82 21.32 -11.02
N LEU A 113 12.56 20.21 -10.95
CA LEU A 113 13.52 19.85 -11.99
C LEU A 113 12.80 19.61 -13.33
N CYS A 114 11.70 18.86 -13.38
CA CYS A 114 10.92 18.67 -14.61
C CYS A 114 10.48 20.01 -15.20
N GLN A 115 10.11 20.99 -14.37
CA GLN A 115 9.72 22.33 -14.82
C GLN A 115 10.90 23.12 -15.43
N PHE A 116 12.09 23.06 -14.83
CA PHE A 116 13.26 23.75 -15.40
C PHE A 116 13.71 23.10 -16.72
N PHE A 117 13.60 21.78 -16.81
CA PHE A 117 14.03 20.99 -17.96
C PHE A 117 12.91 20.70 -18.98
N GLN A 118 11.73 21.29 -18.81
CA GLN A 118 10.51 20.98 -19.58
C GLN A 118 10.69 21.06 -21.10
N TYR A 119 11.61 21.91 -21.57
CA TYR A 119 11.93 22.01 -22.99
C TYR A 119 12.39 20.66 -23.59
N LEU A 120 13.12 19.85 -22.82
CA LEU A 120 13.59 18.53 -23.27
C LEU A 120 12.42 17.59 -23.56
N ASP A 121 11.40 17.54 -22.70
CA ASP A 121 10.19 16.73 -22.89
C ASP A 121 9.42 17.14 -24.15
N GLN A 122 9.34 18.45 -24.42
CA GLN A 122 8.54 18.96 -25.53
C GLN A 122 9.22 18.75 -26.90
N TYR A 123 10.55 18.81 -26.97
CA TYR A 123 11.24 18.95 -28.26
C TYR A 123 12.38 17.96 -28.52
N PHE A 124 13.00 17.40 -27.47
CA PHE A 124 14.15 16.50 -27.61
C PHE A 124 13.76 15.03 -27.40
N ILE A 125 13.11 14.70 -26.28
CA ILE A 125 12.77 13.32 -25.88
C ILE A 125 11.92 12.57 -26.92
N PRO A 126 10.89 13.16 -27.56
CA PRO A 126 10.09 12.46 -28.57
C PRO A 126 10.89 11.99 -29.79
N ARG A 127 12.09 12.52 -30.02
CA ARG A 127 12.92 12.21 -31.18
C ARG A 127 13.84 11.01 -30.96
N ASP A 128 14.23 10.76 -29.71
CA ASP A 128 15.26 9.77 -29.35
C ASP A 128 14.70 8.54 -28.61
N ASN A 129 13.38 8.39 -28.51
CA ASN A 129 12.70 7.28 -27.82
C ASN A 129 13.19 7.11 -26.36
N LEU A 130 13.50 8.23 -25.71
CA LEU A 130 13.89 8.30 -24.31
C LEU A 130 12.64 8.32 -23.41
N LEU A 131 12.81 8.00 -22.13
CA LEU A 131 11.76 8.22 -21.14
C LEU A 131 11.51 9.72 -20.98
N SER A 132 10.24 10.11 -20.80
CA SER A 132 9.92 11.47 -20.35
C SER A 132 10.56 11.76 -18.99
N LEU A 133 10.71 13.04 -18.65
CA LEU A 133 11.30 13.42 -17.36
C LEU A 133 10.49 12.88 -16.17
N ASP A 134 9.16 12.83 -16.30
CA ASP A 134 8.27 12.25 -15.29
C ASP A 134 8.43 10.71 -15.19
N GLU A 135 8.48 10.00 -16.32
CA GLU A 135 8.71 8.55 -16.32
C GLU A 135 10.09 8.19 -15.75
N LEU A 136 11.11 8.96 -16.13
CA LEU A 136 12.47 8.79 -15.63
C LEU A 136 12.53 9.03 -14.11
N THR A 137 11.83 10.06 -13.62
CA THR A 137 11.73 10.36 -12.18
C THR A 137 11.21 9.16 -11.41
N VAL A 138 10.13 8.54 -11.88
CA VAL A 138 9.55 7.35 -11.24
C VAL A 138 10.49 6.15 -11.38
N SER A 139 11.04 5.90 -12.57
CA SER A 139 11.96 4.78 -12.83
C SER A 139 13.17 4.81 -11.91
N CYS A 140 13.81 5.98 -11.73
CA CYS A 140 14.95 6.11 -10.82
C CYS A 140 14.59 5.72 -9.38
N PHE A 141 13.43 6.14 -8.88
CA PHE A 141 12.99 5.80 -7.53
C PHE A 141 12.63 4.31 -7.41
N GLN A 142 11.95 3.74 -8.40
CA GLN A 142 11.66 2.31 -8.44
C GLN A 142 12.94 1.47 -8.43
N ASP A 143 13.89 1.81 -9.31
CA ASP A 143 15.12 1.04 -9.53
C ASP A 143 16.06 1.08 -8.33
N LEU A 144 16.20 2.25 -7.69
CA LEU A 144 17.17 2.45 -6.61
C LEU A 144 16.58 2.23 -5.22
N VAL A 145 15.25 2.38 -5.05
CA VAL A 145 14.58 2.24 -3.75
C VAL A 145 13.70 1.00 -3.72
N PHE A 146 12.63 0.94 -4.51
CA PHE A 146 11.63 -0.13 -4.38
C PHE A 146 12.20 -1.51 -4.70
N LYS A 147 13.00 -1.67 -5.77
CA LYS A 147 13.64 -2.96 -6.07
C LYS A 147 14.51 -3.48 -4.91
N LYS A 148 15.03 -2.60 -4.06
CA LYS A 148 15.91 -2.95 -2.94
C LYS A 148 15.17 -3.17 -1.62
N PHE A 149 14.19 -2.32 -1.32
CA PHE A 149 13.55 -2.26 0.00
C PHE A 149 12.10 -2.74 0.04
N TYR A 150 11.49 -3.04 -1.12
CA TYR A 150 10.05 -3.33 -1.18
C TYR A 150 9.62 -4.48 -0.27
N CYS A 151 10.40 -5.57 -0.17
CA CYS A 151 10.08 -6.66 0.75
C CYS A 151 10.00 -6.21 2.21
N GLN A 152 10.86 -5.26 2.63
CA GLN A 152 10.84 -4.70 3.98
C GLN A 152 9.62 -3.79 4.18
N PHE A 153 9.28 -2.95 3.20
CA PHE A 153 8.08 -2.12 3.26
C PHE A 153 6.80 -2.95 3.31
N GLN A 154 6.74 -4.01 2.50
CA GLN A 154 5.62 -4.95 2.48
C GLN A 154 5.48 -5.64 3.85
N ALA A 155 6.57 -6.19 4.39
CA ALA A 155 6.57 -6.83 5.70
C ALA A 155 6.17 -5.88 6.83
N ALA A 156 6.72 -4.66 6.85
CA ALA A 156 6.37 -3.64 7.83
C ALA A 156 4.89 -3.24 7.75
N ALA A 157 4.33 -3.09 6.54
CA ALA A 157 2.93 -2.76 6.36
C ALA A 157 2.01 -3.89 6.86
N LEU A 158 2.36 -5.14 6.61
CA LEU A 158 1.64 -6.31 7.14
C LEU A 158 1.76 -6.41 8.67
N SER A 159 2.94 -6.12 9.22
CA SER A 159 3.18 -6.06 10.66
C SER A 159 2.25 -5.06 11.33
N LEU A 160 2.11 -3.83 10.80
CA LEU A 160 1.17 -2.84 11.34
C LEU A 160 -0.30 -3.32 11.30
N ILE A 161 -0.73 -3.97 10.21
CA ILE A 161 -2.09 -4.54 10.13
C ILE A 161 -2.30 -5.60 11.22
N ASN A 162 -1.31 -6.45 11.46
CA ASN A 162 -1.39 -7.49 12.46
C ASN A 162 -1.35 -6.93 13.89
N GLN A 163 -0.56 -5.88 14.14
CA GLN A 163 -0.60 -5.14 15.41
C GLN A 163 -1.98 -4.55 15.68
N GLU A 164 -2.64 -3.97 14.67
CA GLU A 164 -4.01 -3.46 14.79
C GLU A 164 -5.03 -4.58 15.08
N ARG A 165 -4.81 -5.78 14.52
CA ARG A 165 -5.63 -6.98 14.81
C ARG A 165 -5.47 -7.45 16.26
N GLU A 166 -4.29 -7.29 16.83
CA GLU A 166 -3.98 -7.57 18.23
C GLU A 166 -4.51 -6.48 19.19
N GLY A 167 -5.11 -5.40 18.66
CA GLY A 167 -5.70 -4.33 19.44
C GLY A 167 -4.73 -3.19 19.76
N LEU A 168 -3.54 -3.18 19.15
CA LEU A 168 -2.62 -2.06 19.25
C LEU A 168 -3.11 -0.87 18.41
N GLN A 169 -2.90 0.34 18.91
CA GLN A 169 -3.17 1.56 18.15
C GLN A 169 -2.09 1.77 17.10
N ILE A 170 -2.50 1.88 15.84
CA ILE A 170 -1.62 2.20 14.72
C ILE A 170 -1.99 3.53 14.09
N ASP A 171 -1.06 4.09 13.32
CA ASP A 171 -1.31 5.25 12.47
C ASP A 171 -1.95 4.78 11.15
N CYS A 172 -3.30 4.76 11.09
CA CYS A 172 -4.03 4.30 9.90
C CYS A 172 -3.78 5.20 8.68
N ASP A 173 -3.55 6.50 8.89
CA ASP A 173 -3.23 7.44 7.81
C ASP A 173 -1.86 7.16 7.20
N LEU A 174 -0.87 6.78 8.03
CA LEU A 174 0.42 6.29 7.54
C LEU A 174 0.23 5.07 6.63
N LEU A 175 -0.52 4.06 7.07
CA LEU A 175 -0.73 2.84 6.28
C LEU A 175 -1.44 3.15 4.96
N LYS A 176 -2.44 4.04 4.99
CA LYS A 176 -3.12 4.53 3.78
C LYS A 176 -2.15 5.22 2.80
N ASN A 177 -1.23 6.05 3.31
CA ASN A 177 -0.24 6.74 2.49
C ASN A 177 0.81 5.77 1.90
N VAL A 178 1.20 4.74 2.66
CA VAL A 178 2.09 3.67 2.16
C VAL A 178 1.42 2.90 1.03
N ILE A 179 0.17 2.47 1.23
CA ILE A 179 -0.62 1.77 0.21
C ILE A 179 -0.79 2.64 -1.03
N HIS A 180 -1.09 3.93 -0.85
CA HIS A 180 -1.15 4.88 -1.96
C HIS A 180 0.17 4.96 -2.73
N THR A 181 1.30 4.93 -2.02
CA THR A 181 2.64 4.91 -2.63
C THR A 181 2.86 3.63 -3.45
N PHE A 182 2.44 2.46 -2.96
CA PHE A 182 2.51 1.20 -3.72
C PHE A 182 1.68 1.25 -5.00
N VAL A 183 0.46 1.81 -4.93
CA VAL A 183 -0.41 2.01 -6.09
C VAL A 183 0.20 3.02 -7.07
N GLU A 184 0.69 4.15 -6.59
CA GLU A 184 1.26 5.21 -7.41
C GLU A 184 2.47 4.70 -8.20
N LEU A 185 3.40 4.02 -7.54
CA LEU A 185 4.58 3.47 -8.18
C LEU A 185 4.25 2.26 -9.05
N GLY A 186 3.25 1.45 -8.69
CA GLY A 186 2.83 0.28 -9.50
C GLY A 186 2.20 0.64 -10.86
N LYS A 187 1.84 1.91 -11.09
CA LYS A 187 1.33 2.38 -12.40
C LYS A 187 2.41 2.41 -13.48
N TYR A 188 3.68 2.43 -13.09
CA TYR A 188 4.81 2.60 -13.99
C TYR A 188 5.60 1.30 -14.08
N GLY A 189 5.88 0.84 -15.30
CA GLY A 189 6.62 -0.40 -15.54
C GLY A 189 5.77 -1.67 -15.38
N GLN A 190 6.45 -2.79 -15.17
CA GLN A 190 5.83 -4.13 -15.13
C GLN A 190 5.54 -4.63 -13.70
N THR A 191 6.17 -4.03 -12.69
CA THR A 191 6.07 -4.50 -11.30
C THR A 191 4.82 -3.94 -10.64
N LYS A 192 4.00 -4.84 -10.10
CA LYS A 192 2.70 -4.54 -9.51
C LYS A 192 2.75 -4.56 -7.99
N TYR A 193 3.37 -3.53 -7.41
CA TYR A 193 3.62 -3.46 -5.97
C TYR A 193 2.34 -3.59 -5.14
N TYR A 194 1.24 -2.94 -5.53
CA TYR A 194 0.01 -3.05 -4.77
C TYR A 194 -0.57 -4.47 -4.81
N GLU A 195 -0.60 -5.10 -5.97
CA GLU A 195 -1.12 -6.45 -6.14
C GLU A 195 -0.27 -7.50 -5.41
N ASP A 196 1.06 -7.34 -5.39
CA ASP A 196 1.94 -8.21 -4.62
C ASP A 196 1.68 -8.06 -3.11
N PHE A 197 1.47 -6.83 -2.63
CA PHE A 197 1.07 -6.56 -1.24
C PHE A 197 -0.32 -7.14 -0.93
N GLU A 198 -1.31 -6.92 -1.79
CA GLU A 198 -2.66 -7.47 -1.67
C GLU A 198 -2.61 -8.99 -1.53
N GLN A 199 -1.87 -9.67 -2.40
CA GLN A 199 -1.75 -11.13 -2.36
C GLN A 199 -1.11 -11.60 -1.04
N ALA A 200 -0.02 -10.96 -0.61
CA ALA A 200 0.64 -11.30 0.65
C ALA A 200 -0.29 -11.09 1.86
N MET A 201 -1.01 -9.98 1.90
CA MET A 201 -1.98 -9.66 2.95
C MET A 201 -3.11 -10.68 3.01
N LEU A 202 -3.66 -11.08 1.86
CA LEU A 202 -4.75 -12.06 1.79
C LEU A 202 -4.30 -13.45 2.26
N VAL A 203 -3.06 -13.86 1.92
CA VAL A 203 -2.46 -15.11 2.41
C VAL A 203 -2.25 -15.08 3.91
N ASP A 204 -1.65 -14.02 4.44
CA ASP A 204 -1.43 -13.84 5.89
C ASP A 204 -2.75 -13.86 6.66
N THR A 205 -3.75 -13.11 6.16
CA THR A 205 -5.09 -13.08 6.75
C THR A 205 -5.76 -14.45 6.73
N SER A 206 -5.66 -15.18 5.63
CA SER A 206 -6.21 -16.53 5.51
C SER A 206 -5.57 -17.47 6.55
N ALA A 207 -4.26 -17.42 6.71
CA ALA A 207 -3.54 -18.25 7.68
C ALA A 207 -3.93 -17.91 9.13
N LEU A 208 -4.04 -16.61 9.45
CA LEU A 208 -4.48 -16.14 10.76
C LEU A 208 -5.87 -16.68 11.11
N TYR A 209 -6.87 -16.46 10.25
CA TYR A 209 -8.24 -16.86 10.56
C TYR A 209 -8.45 -18.37 10.51
N THR A 210 -7.68 -19.12 9.70
CA THR A 210 -7.68 -20.59 9.75
C THR A 210 -7.22 -21.11 11.12
N ARG A 211 -6.15 -20.51 11.67
CA ARG A 211 -5.61 -20.85 12.99
C ARG A 211 -6.61 -20.50 14.09
N LEU A 212 -7.15 -19.28 14.08
CA LEU A 212 -8.14 -18.83 15.07
C LEU A 212 -9.41 -19.68 15.03
N ALA A 213 -9.93 -20.01 13.83
CA ALA A 213 -11.08 -20.89 13.69
C ALA A 213 -10.84 -22.25 14.34
N SER A 214 -9.66 -22.84 14.12
CA SER A 214 -9.30 -24.15 14.69
C SER A 214 -9.20 -24.12 16.22
N GLU A 215 -8.63 -23.04 16.76
CA GLU A 215 -8.49 -22.82 18.21
C GLU A 215 -9.86 -22.61 18.88
N TRP A 216 -10.69 -21.73 18.34
CA TRP A 216 -12.02 -21.44 18.87
C TRP A 216 -12.96 -22.64 18.76
N LEU A 217 -12.88 -23.40 17.66
CA LEU A 217 -13.64 -24.65 17.52
C LEU A 217 -13.31 -25.66 18.63
N LEU A 218 -12.09 -25.68 19.14
CA LEU A 218 -11.68 -26.59 20.20
C LEU A 218 -12.15 -26.09 21.57
N HIS A 219 -12.04 -24.79 21.84
CA HIS A 219 -12.16 -24.24 23.19
C HIS A 219 -13.50 -23.53 23.50
N ASP A 220 -14.14 -22.92 22.51
CA ASP A 220 -15.30 -22.04 22.73
C ASP A 220 -16.63 -22.75 22.49
N SER A 221 -17.73 -22.31 23.11
CA SER A 221 -19.07 -22.79 22.73
C SER A 221 -19.44 -22.37 21.30
N THR A 222 -20.43 -23.03 20.66
CA THR A 222 -20.91 -22.57 19.34
C THR A 222 -21.40 -21.11 19.38
N ALA A 223 -22.01 -20.67 20.48
CA ALA A 223 -22.48 -19.30 20.63
C ALA A 223 -21.31 -18.29 20.70
N ASP A 224 -20.30 -18.57 21.51
CA ASP A 224 -19.11 -17.72 21.66
C ASP A 224 -18.32 -17.65 20.34
N TYR A 225 -18.22 -18.77 19.63
CA TYR A 225 -17.59 -18.84 18.32
C TYR A 225 -18.26 -17.87 17.34
N VAL A 226 -19.60 -17.96 17.20
CA VAL A 226 -20.35 -17.10 16.27
C VAL A 226 -20.21 -15.63 16.64
N GLN A 227 -20.20 -15.30 17.94
CA GLN A 227 -19.98 -13.93 18.40
C GLN A 227 -18.58 -13.41 18.02
N LYS A 228 -17.54 -14.23 18.18
CA LYS A 228 -16.17 -13.89 17.75
C LYS A 228 -16.08 -13.70 16.24
N VAL A 229 -16.73 -14.55 15.45
CA VAL A 229 -16.78 -14.41 13.98
C VAL A 229 -17.42 -13.10 13.57
N TYR A 230 -18.57 -12.74 14.16
CA TYR A 230 -19.24 -11.48 13.88
C TYR A 230 -18.33 -10.28 14.21
N TRP A 231 -17.67 -10.31 15.36
CA TRP A 231 -16.71 -9.28 15.75
C TRP A 231 -15.57 -9.17 14.74
N CYS A 232 -14.93 -10.28 14.34
CA CYS A 232 -13.84 -10.27 13.37
C CYS A 232 -14.26 -9.69 12.01
N LEU A 233 -15.42 -10.11 11.48
CA LEU A 233 -15.94 -9.59 10.22
C LEU A 233 -16.18 -8.08 10.28
N SER A 234 -16.76 -7.60 11.38
CA SER A 234 -16.98 -6.16 11.59
C SER A 234 -15.65 -5.39 11.66
N GLN A 235 -14.65 -5.93 12.36
CA GLN A 235 -13.35 -5.28 12.50
C GLN A 235 -12.58 -5.24 11.18
N GLU A 236 -12.52 -6.35 10.44
CA GLU A 236 -11.86 -6.37 9.13
C GLU A 236 -12.55 -5.45 8.12
N ASN A 237 -13.88 -5.36 8.16
CA ASN A 237 -14.61 -4.41 7.32
C ASN A 237 -14.24 -2.96 7.66
N GLY A 238 -14.17 -2.64 8.96
CA GLY A 238 -13.71 -1.34 9.45
C GLY A 238 -12.30 -1.01 8.97
N ARG A 239 -11.34 -1.91 9.20
CA ARG A 239 -9.93 -1.77 8.74
C ARG A 239 -9.82 -1.55 7.25
N ALA A 240 -10.47 -2.41 6.47
CA ALA A 240 -10.42 -2.34 5.01
C ALA A 240 -10.96 -1.03 4.46
N SER A 241 -12.03 -0.50 5.07
CA SER A 241 -12.63 0.77 4.64
C SER A 241 -11.74 2.00 4.89
N HIS A 242 -10.80 1.92 5.85
CA HIS A 242 -9.93 3.06 6.20
C HIS A 242 -8.79 3.25 5.22
N TYR A 243 -8.12 2.15 4.83
CA TYR A 243 -6.86 2.24 4.10
C TYR A 243 -6.71 1.31 2.88
N LEU A 244 -7.61 0.34 2.64
CA LEU A 244 -7.54 -0.56 1.48
C LEU A 244 -8.41 -0.08 0.31
N HIS A 245 -8.07 -0.54 -0.90
CA HIS A 245 -8.92 -0.32 -2.07
C HIS A 245 -10.24 -1.11 -1.93
N PRO A 246 -11.40 -0.59 -2.40
CA PRO A 246 -12.70 -1.26 -2.25
C PRO A 246 -12.76 -2.69 -2.77
N ARG A 247 -12.06 -2.98 -3.87
CA ARG A 247 -11.93 -4.34 -4.41
C ARG A 247 -11.22 -5.28 -3.45
N THR A 248 -10.13 -4.83 -2.85
CA THR A 248 -9.35 -5.57 -1.86
C THR A 248 -10.14 -5.79 -0.59
N ALA A 249 -10.93 -4.80 -0.17
CA ALA A 249 -11.85 -4.92 0.96
C ALA A 249 -12.87 -6.04 0.75
N GLU A 250 -13.43 -6.16 -0.46
CA GLU A 250 -14.35 -7.26 -0.80
C GLU A 250 -13.65 -8.62 -0.76
N MET A 251 -12.45 -8.73 -1.35
CA MET A 251 -11.68 -9.97 -1.33
C MET A 251 -11.32 -10.39 0.11
N LEU A 252 -10.92 -9.42 0.94
CA LEU A 252 -10.62 -9.64 2.35
C LEU A 252 -11.85 -10.15 3.10
N ARG A 253 -13.01 -9.51 2.93
CA ARG A 253 -14.28 -9.98 3.51
C ARG A 253 -14.60 -11.41 3.12
N GLN A 254 -14.47 -11.75 1.84
CA GLN A 254 -14.76 -13.11 1.37
C GLN A 254 -13.80 -14.14 1.94
N ILE A 255 -12.50 -13.82 2.07
CA ILE A 255 -11.52 -14.73 2.68
C ILE A 255 -11.86 -14.96 4.15
N VAL A 256 -12.11 -13.89 4.92
CA VAL A 256 -12.43 -13.99 6.36
C VAL A 256 -13.69 -14.82 6.55
N ARG A 257 -14.73 -14.57 5.73
CA ARG A 257 -15.98 -15.33 5.71
C ARG A 257 -15.73 -16.82 5.41
N ASN A 258 -14.97 -17.13 4.36
CA ASN A 258 -14.67 -18.52 4.00
C ASN A 258 -13.93 -19.24 5.13
N GLN A 259 -12.89 -18.63 5.72
CA GLN A 259 -12.10 -19.29 6.77
C GLN A 259 -12.84 -19.46 8.10
N LEU A 260 -13.75 -18.54 8.44
CA LEU A 260 -14.47 -18.57 9.71
C LEU A 260 -15.85 -19.25 9.64
N LEU A 261 -16.49 -19.31 8.47
CA LEU A 261 -17.85 -19.85 8.33
C LEU A 261 -17.91 -21.05 7.39
N GLU A 262 -17.35 -20.93 6.18
CA GLU A 262 -17.54 -21.94 5.14
C GLU A 262 -16.67 -23.18 5.39
N GLN A 263 -15.37 -23.01 5.67
CA GLN A 263 -14.47 -24.13 5.99
C GLN A 263 -14.85 -24.86 7.29
N PRO A 264 -15.20 -24.16 8.39
CA PRO A 264 -15.55 -24.80 9.65
C PRO A 264 -16.99 -25.34 9.71
N ALA A 265 -17.83 -25.08 8.70
CA ALA A 265 -19.29 -25.26 8.74
C ALA A 265 -19.73 -26.63 9.30
N ASN A 266 -19.17 -27.73 8.76
CA ASN A 266 -19.55 -29.08 9.19
C ASN A 266 -19.18 -29.34 10.65
N LYS A 267 -17.99 -28.91 11.08
CA LYS A 267 -17.54 -29.06 12.47
C LYS A 267 -18.37 -28.22 13.44
N LEU A 268 -18.73 -27.00 13.05
CA LEU A 268 -19.63 -26.15 13.83
C LEU A 268 -21.00 -26.80 13.99
N PHE A 269 -21.52 -27.41 12.92
CA PHE A 269 -22.81 -28.07 12.95
C PHE A 269 -22.81 -29.33 13.85
N GLU A 270 -21.79 -30.18 13.72
CA GLU A 270 -21.59 -31.34 14.59
C GLU A 270 -21.46 -30.92 16.06
N LYS A 271 -20.66 -29.88 16.34
CA LYS A 271 -20.50 -29.33 17.69
C LYS A 271 -21.83 -28.83 18.26
N LYS A 272 -22.60 -28.09 17.46
CA LYS A 272 -23.93 -27.61 17.87
C LYS A 272 -24.89 -28.77 18.20
N GLN A 273 -24.86 -29.85 17.42
CA GLN A 273 -25.64 -31.04 17.74
C GLN A 273 -25.17 -31.72 19.03
N ALA A 274 -23.86 -31.81 19.25
CA ALA A 274 -23.29 -32.35 20.49
C ALA A 274 -23.69 -31.50 21.71
N GLU A 275 -23.64 -30.17 21.60
CA GLU A 275 -24.07 -29.25 22.65
C GLU A 275 -25.57 -29.38 22.94
N ASN A 276 -26.40 -29.41 21.89
CA ASN A 276 -27.86 -29.56 22.04
C ASN A 276 -28.26 -30.95 22.57
N SER A 277 -27.57 -32.01 22.13
CA SER A 277 -27.83 -33.37 22.62
C SER A 277 -27.37 -33.54 24.06
N GLY A 278 -26.29 -32.88 24.48
CA GLY A 278 -25.87 -32.79 25.88
C GLY A 278 -26.89 -32.08 26.77
N ILE A 279 -27.42 -30.93 26.33
CA ILE A 279 -28.52 -30.24 27.01
C ILE A 279 -29.78 -31.10 27.04
N THR A 280 -30.09 -31.79 25.94
CA THR A 280 -31.25 -32.69 25.85
C THR A 280 -31.05 -33.91 26.74
N THR A 281 -29.85 -34.48 26.86
CA THR A 281 -29.59 -35.60 27.78
C THR A 281 -29.59 -35.15 29.22
N ASP A 282 -29.07 -33.97 29.57
CA ASP A 282 -29.19 -33.44 30.93
C ASP A 282 -30.63 -33.10 31.27
N TYR A 283 -31.40 -32.51 30.34
CA TYR A 283 -32.82 -32.27 30.50
C TYR A 283 -33.61 -33.58 30.53
N GLN A 284 -33.30 -34.60 29.73
CA GLN A 284 -33.90 -35.94 29.76
C GLN A 284 -33.47 -36.74 31.00
N LYS A 285 -32.30 -36.48 31.55
CA LYS A 285 -31.83 -37.07 32.82
C LYS A 285 -32.48 -36.39 34.01
N MET A 286 -32.69 -35.07 33.95
CA MET A 286 -33.53 -34.33 34.89
C MET A 286 -35.00 -34.76 34.77
N LEU A 287 -35.51 -34.87 33.54
CA LEU A 287 -36.86 -35.32 33.24
C LEU A 287 -37.05 -36.77 33.62
N SER A 288 -36.16 -37.72 33.34
CA SER A 288 -36.28 -39.13 33.77
C SER A 288 -36.18 -39.29 35.29
N LYS A 289 -35.39 -38.43 35.96
CA LYS A 289 -35.41 -38.29 37.42
C LYS A 289 -36.74 -37.74 37.94
N CYS A 290 -37.42 -36.90 37.16
CA CYS A 290 -38.80 -36.45 37.42
C CYS A 290 -39.88 -37.42 36.88
N ALA A 291 -39.53 -38.27 35.91
CA ALA A 291 -40.36 -39.12 35.07
C ALA A 291 -40.01 -40.59 35.29
N GLY A 292 -39.82 -40.96 36.55
CA GLY A 292 -40.48 -42.16 37.08
C GLY A 292 -42.02 -42.13 36.95
N MET A 293 -42.54 -41.43 35.93
CA MET A 293 -43.90 -41.18 35.49
C MET A 293 -43.84 -40.80 33.97
N THR A 294 -43.58 -41.80 33.14
CA THR A 294 -43.99 -42.00 31.72
C THR A 294 -43.71 -40.97 30.59
N LEU A 295 -42.92 -41.44 29.59
CA LEU A 295 -43.01 -41.47 28.09
C LEU A 295 -43.84 -40.40 27.35
N GLU A 296 -43.48 -39.88 26.16
CA GLU A 296 -42.86 -40.49 24.96
C GLU A 296 -42.36 -39.40 23.97
N GLU A 297 -41.40 -39.74 23.10
CA GLU A 297 -40.68 -38.85 22.15
C GLU A 297 -41.34 -38.71 20.76
N GLY A 298 -40.94 -37.67 20.01
CA GLY A 298 -41.22 -37.54 18.58
C GLY A 298 -40.21 -36.70 17.79
N SER A 299 -39.48 -37.40 16.89
CA SER A 299 -39.03 -37.05 15.52
C SER A 299 -38.12 -35.85 15.21
N SER A 300 -37.06 -36.11 14.43
CA SER A 300 -36.21 -35.14 13.75
C SER A 300 -36.10 -35.45 12.26
N VAL A 301 -35.99 -34.41 11.42
CA VAL A 301 -35.04 -34.26 10.28
C VAL A 301 -35.36 -32.95 9.52
N SER A 302 -34.28 -32.18 9.23
CA SER A 302 -34.06 -31.12 8.22
C SER A 302 -33.42 -29.81 8.71
N ALA A 303 -32.90 -29.75 9.94
CA ALA A 303 -32.38 -28.52 10.56
C ALA A 303 -31.00 -28.03 10.02
N THR A 304 -30.28 -28.84 9.24
CA THR A 304 -28.95 -28.52 8.69
C THR A 304 -28.98 -27.36 7.70
N GLU A 305 -29.83 -27.48 6.68
CA GLU A 305 -29.86 -26.56 5.55
C GLU A 305 -30.55 -25.23 5.92
N GLU A 306 -31.58 -25.30 6.76
CA GLU A 306 -32.29 -24.12 7.27
C GLU A 306 -31.44 -23.29 8.24
N TRP A 307 -30.60 -23.92 9.08
CA TRP A 307 -29.75 -23.18 10.00
C TRP A 307 -28.61 -22.45 9.29
N LEU A 308 -27.97 -23.08 8.29
CA LEU A 308 -26.96 -22.42 7.47
C LEU A 308 -27.58 -21.26 6.68
N ALA A 309 -28.77 -21.46 6.09
CA ALA A 309 -29.49 -20.39 5.39
C ALA A 309 -29.88 -19.24 6.33
N ALA A 310 -30.32 -19.51 7.55
CA ALA A 310 -30.67 -18.48 8.54
C ALA A 310 -29.45 -17.69 9.04
N LEU A 311 -28.32 -18.38 9.25
CA LEU A 311 -27.07 -17.73 9.66
C LEU A 311 -26.51 -16.86 8.51
N MET A 312 -26.56 -17.36 7.27
CA MET A 312 -26.19 -16.57 6.09
C MET A 312 -27.16 -15.41 5.82
N ALA A 313 -28.47 -15.57 6.00
CA ALA A 313 -29.45 -14.50 5.83
C ALA A 313 -29.31 -13.38 6.88
N SER A 314 -28.96 -13.73 8.12
CA SER A 314 -28.65 -12.72 9.16
C SER A 314 -27.38 -11.92 8.86
N SER A 315 -26.44 -12.50 8.09
CA SER A 315 -25.21 -11.82 7.65
C SER A 315 -25.39 -10.93 6.41
N ILE A 316 -26.42 -11.16 5.59
CA ILE A 316 -26.69 -10.39 4.35
C ILE A 316 -27.39 -9.05 4.66
N ASN A 317 -28.13 -8.97 5.76
CA ASN A 317 -28.88 -7.75 6.14
C ASN A 317 -28.06 -6.68 6.86
N ILE A 318 -26.73 -6.80 6.94
CA ILE A 318 -25.85 -5.84 7.64
C ILE A 318 -24.61 -5.44 6.79
N CYS A 319 -24.59 -5.73 5.48
CA CYS A 319 -23.62 -5.12 4.55
C CYS A 319 -24.09 -3.74 4.07
#